data_AF-A0A0S8GLP4-F1
#
_entry.id   AF-A0A0S8GLP4-F1
#
_cell.length_a   1.000
_cell.length_b   1.000
_cell.length_c   1.000
_cell.angle_alpha   90.00
_cell.angle_beta   90.00
_cell.angle_gamma   90.00
#
_symmetry.space_group_name_H-M   'P 1'
#
loop_
_entity.id
_entity.type
_entity.pdbx_description
1 polymer ?
#
loop_
_entity_poly.entity_id
_entity_poly.type
_entity_poly.pdbx_seq_one_letter_code
_entity_poly.pdbx_strand_id
1 'polypeptide(L)'
;PLVFADKERILSGGNFHAEPIAFCLDFMAIGLAELASISERRIFRMLDSKLSGLNAFLAKKPGLHSGFMLGQTTAAALVSHNKTLCHPASVDSIPTSADQEDHVSMSMNAALKALEVLENTKYVLAIEMLCACQALDLLAPLKSSSYLERVKRRIRKQVPFVTRDRTLTPLIERIKKLIDRETIA
;
A
#
# COMPACT_ATOMS: atom_id res chain seq x y z
N PRO A 1 -14.53 32.54 -14.46
CA PRO A 1 -15.24 32.59 -15.77
C PRO A 1 -14.34 32.03 -16.87
N LEU A 2 -14.93 31.64 -18.00
CA LEU A 2 -14.20 31.24 -19.22
C LEU A 2 -14.25 32.39 -20.24
N VAL A 3 -13.13 32.64 -20.91
CA VAL A 3 -12.99 33.69 -21.94
C VAL A 3 -12.96 33.03 -23.32
N PHE A 4 -13.92 33.38 -24.18
CA PHE A 4 -14.02 32.94 -25.57
C PHE A 4 -13.72 34.14 -26.47
N ALA A 5 -12.43 34.41 -26.69
CA ALA A 5 -11.95 35.61 -27.36
C ALA A 5 -12.41 35.69 -28.84
N ASP A 6 -12.48 34.55 -29.52
CA ASP A 6 -13.00 34.40 -30.89
C ASP A 6 -14.48 34.79 -31.04
N LYS A 7 -15.22 34.74 -29.94
CA LYS A 7 -16.66 35.06 -29.86
C LYS A 7 -16.93 36.34 -29.07
N GLU A 8 -15.87 37.07 -28.70
CA GLU A 8 -15.94 38.27 -27.85
C GLU A 8 -16.83 38.07 -26.61
N ARG A 9 -16.77 36.87 -25.99
CA ARG A 9 -17.70 36.45 -24.93
C ARG A 9 -16.98 35.99 -23.67
N ILE A 10 -17.50 36.39 -22.52
CA ILE A 10 -17.12 35.88 -21.20
C ILE A 10 -18.31 35.10 -20.64
N LEU A 11 -18.08 33.86 -20.18
CA LEU A 11 -19.11 33.03 -19.56
C LEU A 11 -18.76 32.70 -18.11
N SER A 12 -19.74 32.83 -17.22
CA SER A 12 -19.70 32.19 -15.91
C SER A 12 -20.04 30.71 -16.05
N GLY A 13 -19.31 29.84 -15.34
CA GLY A 13 -19.48 28.39 -15.39
C GLY A 13 -18.87 27.73 -14.17
N GLY A 14 -19.12 26.43 -14.00
CA GLY A 14 -18.78 25.66 -12.80
C GLY A 14 -17.59 24.69 -12.95
N ASN A 15 -16.73 24.86 -13.97
CA ASN A 15 -15.66 23.89 -14.27
C ASN A 15 -14.60 23.74 -13.16
N PHE A 16 -14.63 24.60 -12.14
CA PHE A 16 -13.81 24.46 -10.94
C PHE A 16 -14.32 23.36 -9.98
N HIS A 17 -15.55 22.89 -10.14
CA HIS A 17 -16.14 21.87 -9.30
C HIS A 17 -15.48 20.50 -9.57
N ALA A 18 -14.67 20.05 -8.63
CA ALA A 18 -13.80 18.88 -8.76
C ALA A 18 -14.50 17.55 -8.40
N GLU A 19 -15.82 17.43 -8.58
CA GLU A 19 -16.59 16.23 -8.24
C GLU A 19 -16.07 14.96 -8.93
N PRO A 20 -15.77 14.97 -10.25
CA PRO A 20 -15.25 13.78 -10.92
C PRO A 20 -13.91 13.31 -10.36
N ILE A 21 -13.08 14.25 -9.90
CA ILE A 21 -11.78 13.96 -9.28
C ILE A 21 -11.99 13.32 -7.91
N ALA A 22 -12.93 13.82 -7.11
CA ALA A 22 -13.26 13.26 -5.80
C ALA A 22 -13.70 11.79 -5.92
N PHE A 23 -14.62 11.48 -6.85
CA PHE A 23 -15.02 10.10 -7.11
C PHE A 23 -13.86 9.21 -7.51
N CYS A 24 -13.03 9.63 -8.48
CA CYS A 24 -11.88 8.83 -8.91
C CYS A 24 -10.92 8.51 -7.76
N LEU A 25 -10.67 9.47 -6.87
CA LEU A 25 -9.76 9.30 -5.74
C LEU A 25 -10.34 8.39 -4.65
N ASP A 26 -11.63 8.50 -4.34
CA ASP A 26 -12.30 7.59 -3.41
C ASP A 26 -12.31 6.14 -3.95
N PHE A 27 -12.58 5.95 -5.25
CA PHE A 27 -12.46 4.62 -5.89
C PHE A 27 -11.03 4.09 -5.88
N MET A 28 -10.03 4.95 -6.09
CA MET A 28 -8.62 4.57 -6.01
C MET A 28 -8.23 4.10 -4.60
N ALA A 29 -8.68 4.82 -3.56
CA ALA A 29 -8.46 4.42 -2.17
C ALA A 29 -9.05 3.03 -1.88
N ILE A 30 -10.28 2.76 -2.32
CA ILE A 30 -10.92 1.44 -2.18
C ILE A 30 -10.09 0.35 -2.87
N GLY A 31 -9.66 0.57 -4.12
CA GLY A 31 -8.86 -0.41 -4.86
C GLY A 31 -7.51 -0.71 -4.21
N LEU A 32 -6.82 0.32 -3.72
CA LEU A 32 -5.53 0.17 -3.02
C LEU A 32 -5.70 -0.55 -1.68
N ALA A 33 -6.75 -0.25 -0.92
CA ALA A 33 -7.05 -0.92 0.33
C ALA A 33 -7.29 -2.42 0.15
N GLU A 34 -8.01 -2.81 -0.90
CA GLU A 34 -8.21 -4.23 -1.23
C GLU A 34 -6.90 -4.92 -1.67
N LEU A 35 -6.04 -4.22 -2.42
CA LEU A 35 -4.71 -4.74 -2.76
C LEU A 35 -3.86 -5.00 -1.51
N ALA A 36 -3.86 -4.07 -0.55
CA ALA A 36 -3.18 -4.23 0.72
C ALA A 36 -3.78 -5.38 1.55
N SER A 37 -5.11 -5.49 1.59
CA SER A 37 -5.84 -6.54 2.29
C SER A 37 -5.44 -7.95 1.81
N ILE A 38 -5.46 -8.19 0.49
CA ILE A 38 -5.07 -9.49 -0.04
C ILE A 38 -3.58 -9.78 0.12
N SER A 39 -2.73 -8.75 0.06
CA SER A 39 -1.29 -8.86 0.34
C SER A 39 -1.04 -9.32 1.77
N GLU A 40 -1.72 -8.71 2.74
CA GLU A 40 -1.59 -9.11 4.14
C GLU A 40 -2.07 -10.55 4.40
N ARG A 41 -3.12 -11.02 3.71
CA ARG A 41 -3.53 -12.44 3.78
C ARG A 41 -2.44 -13.38 3.24
N ARG A 42 -1.68 -12.98 2.22
CA ARG A 42 -0.52 -13.75 1.73
C ARG A 42 0.65 -13.71 2.71
N ILE A 43 0.88 -12.59 3.39
CA ILE A 43 1.83 -12.51 4.52
C ILE A 43 1.46 -13.55 5.57
N PHE A 44 0.22 -13.52 6.07
CA PHE A 44 -0.25 -14.48 7.07
C PHE A 44 -0.05 -15.94 6.63
N ARG A 45 -0.44 -16.27 5.39
CA ARG A 45 -0.26 -17.62 4.84
C ARG A 45 1.20 -18.09 4.86
N MET A 46 2.16 -17.20 4.60
CA MET A 46 3.60 -17.54 4.66
C MET A 46 4.10 -17.72 6.10
N LEU A 47 3.55 -17.00 7.06
CA LEU A 47 4.01 -17.06 8.46
C LEU A 47 3.39 -18.22 9.25
N ASP A 48 2.19 -18.67 8.87
CA ASP A 48 1.55 -19.82 9.48
C ASP A 48 2.23 -21.11 9.01
N SER A 49 2.80 -21.88 9.94
CA SER A 49 3.52 -23.11 9.64
C SER A 49 2.63 -24.23 9.11
N LYS A 50 1.35 -24.26 9.50
CA LYS A 50 0.38 -25.27 9.03
C LYS A 50 -0.03 -24.99 7.59
N LEU A 51 -0.09 -23.72 7.19
CA LEU A 51 -0.47 -23.32 5.83
C LEU A 51 0.72 -23.28 4.86
N SER A 52 1.90 -22.89 5.33
CA SER A 52 3.10 -22.75 4.49
C SER A 52 3.94 -24.01 4.40
N GLY A 53 3.87 -24.91 5.39
CA GLY A 53 4.82 -26.01 5.54
C GLY A 53 6.24 -25.54 5.93
N LEU A 54 6.42 -24.26 6.27
CA LEU A 54 7.67 -23.67 6.71
C LEU A 54 7.70 -23.52 8.24
N ASN A 55 8.86 -23.16 8.76
CA ASN A 55 8.99 -22.76 10.15
C ASN A 55 8.03 -21.62 10.50
N ALA A 56 7.42 -21.68 11.69
CA ALA A 56 6.52 -20.65 12.18
C ALA A 56 7.18 -19.26 12.12
N PHE A 57 6.43 -18.28 11.62
CA PHE A 57 6.86 -16.89 11.42
C PHE A 57 8.13 -16.74 10.56
N LEU A 58 8.46 -17.74 9.74
CA LEU A 58 9.69 -17.82 8.94
C LEU A 58 10.98 -17.70 9.79
N ALA A 59 10.89 -18.03 11.08
CA ALA A 59 12.02 -18.00 11.99
C ALA A 59 12.95 -19.19 11.72
N LYS A 60 14.27 -18.96 11.70
CA LYS A 60 15.24 -20.06 11.53
C LYS A 60 15.22 -21.04 12.72
N LYS A 61 14.98 -20.53 13.93
CA LYS A 61 14.83 -21.31 15.17
C LYS A 61 13.54 -20.89 15.90
N PRO A 62 12.38 -21.46 15.53
CA PRO A 62 11.09 -21.16 16.19
C PRO A 62 11.16 -21.39 17.70
N GLY A 63 10.42 -20.58 18.47
CA GLY A 63 10.41 -20.63 19.95
C GLY A 63 11.55 -19.86 20.62
N LEU A 64 12.71 -19.74 19.95
CA LEU A 64 13.79 -18.84 20.37
C LEU A 64 13.73 -17.48 19.65
N HIS A 65 13.27 -17.48 18.40
CA HIS A 65 13.15 -16.28 17.57
C HIS A 65 11.71 -16.07 17.13
N SER A 66 11.25 -14.83 17.26
CA SER A 66 9.92 -14.38 16.82
C SER A 66 9.84 -14.21 15.29
N GLY A 67 10.97 -14.06 14.62
CA GLY A 67 11.03 -13.96 13.16
C GLY A 67 10.22 -12.77 12.63
N PHE A 68 9.26 -13.06 11.77
CA PHE A 68 8.44 -12.04 11.07
C PHE A 68 7.09 -11.77 11.71
N MET A 69 6.82 -12.29 12.91
CA MET A 69 5.55 -12.13 13.63
C MET A 69 5.10 -10.66 13.70
N LEU A 70 5.98 -9.76 14.17
CA LEU A 70 5.64 -8.33 14.28
C LEU A 70 5.53 -7.64 12.91
N GLY A 71 6.19 -8.16 11.87
CA GLY A 71 5.99 -7.68 10.51
C GLY A 71 4.55 -7.87 10.06
N GLN A 72 3.93 -9.01 10.38
CA GLN A 72 2.51 -9.23 10.13
C GLN A 72 1.62 -8.30 10.96
N THR A 73 1.93 -8.13 12.25
CA THR A 73 1.15 -7.22 13.10
C THR A 73 1.15 -5.79 12.54
N THR A 74 2.29 -5.31 12.05
CA THR A 74 2.38 -4.03 11.35
C THR A 74 1.53 -4.00 10.08
N ALA A 75 1.63 -5.03 9.22
CA ALA A 75 0.82 -5.09 8.01
C ALA A 75 -0.69 -5.09 8.31
N ALA A 76 -1.13 -5.87 9.31
CA ALA A 76 -2.52 -5.94 9.74
C ALA A 76 -3.03 -4.59 10.28
N ALA A 77 -2.21 -3.87 11.05
CA ALA A 77 -2.56 -2.53 11.56
C ALA A 77 -2.76 -1.54 10.40
N LEU A 78 -1.85 -1.52 9.42
CA LEU A 78 -1.94 -0.65 8.25
C LEU A 78 -3.17 -0.97 7.39
N VAL A 79 -3.45 -2.25 7.14
CA VAL A 79 -4.66 -2.67 6.41
C VAL A 79 -5.92 -2.28 7.18
N SER A 80 -5.93 -2.41 8.51
CA SER A 80 -7.08 -2.00 9.32
C SER A 80 -7.32 -0.50 9.26
N HIS A 81 -6.26 0.32 9.27
CA HIS A 81 -6.37 1.77 9.15
C HIS A 81 -6.92 2.19 7.78
N ASN A 82 -6.49 1.54 6.69
CA ASN A 82 -7.01 1.78 5.35
C ASN A 82 -8.53 1.61 5.25
N LYS A 83 -9.13 0.70 6.03
CA LYS A 83 -10.59 0.49 6.01
C LYS A 83 -11.34 1.74 6.45
N THR A 84 -10.84 2.44 7.47
CA THR A 84 -11.42 3.70 7.95
C THR A 84 -11.25 4.81 6.92
N LEU A 85 -10.06 4.90 6.30
CA LEU A 85 -9.77 5.90 5.27
C LEU A 85 -10.60 5.73 3.98
N CYS A 86 -11.13 4.53 3.73
CA CYS A 86 -11.97 4.26 2.55
C CYS A 86 -13.41 4.78 2.65
N HIS A 87 -13.80 5.42 3.76
CA HIS A 87 -15.07 6.14 3.78
C HIS A 87 -15.00 7.30 2.76
N PRO A 88 -15.90 7.39 1.77
CA PRO A 88 -15.79 8.36 0.68
C PRO A 88 -15.92 9.79 1.20
N ALA A 89 -15.11 10.71 0.67
CA ALA A 89 -15.21 12.13 0.99
C ALA A 89 -16.16 12.84 0.03
N SER A 90 -16.31 12.31 -1.19
CA SER A 90 -17.20 12.85 -2.23
C SER A 90 -18.69 12.76 -1.90
N VAL A 91 -19.07 12.13 -0.78
CA VAL A 91 -20.47 12.04 -0.33
C VAL A 91 -20.81 13.10 0.72
N ASP A 92 -19.83 13.95 1.08
CA ASP A 92 -20.00 15.04 2.03
C ASP A 92 -19.96 16.39 1.32
N SER A 93 -20.73 17.35 1.83
CA SER A 93 -20.80 18.72 1.34
C SER A 93 -21.32 19.64 2.45
N ILE A 94 -20.67 20.79 2.63
CA ILE A 94 -21.10 21.82 3.58
C ILE A 94 -21.12 23.16 2.85
N PRO A 95 -22.25 23.91 2.89
CA PRO A 95 -22.35 25.18 2.19
C PRO A 95 -21.40 26.21 2.80
N THR A 96 -20.85 27.07 1.95
CA THR A 96 -19.98 28.18 2.37
C THR A 96 -20.38 29.47 1.67
N SER A 97 -19.77 30.59 2.10
CA SER A 97 -19.97 31.90 1.48
C SER A 97 -21.45 32.34 1.45
N ALA A 98 -22.16 32.18 2.58
CA ALA A 98 -23.58 32.48 2.72
C ALA A 98 -24.46 31.78 1.66
N ASP A 99 -24.30 30.46 1.54
CA ASP A 99 -24.98 29.57 0.59
C ASP A 99 -24.71 29.86 -0.90
N GLN A 100 -23.71 30.69 -1.21
CA GLN A 100 -23.29 30.90 -2.60
C GLN A 100 -22.52 29.70 -3.17
N GLU A 101 -21.76 29.00 -2.33
CA GLU A 101 -21.09 27.74 -2.63
C GLU A 101 -21.76 26.63 -1.82
N ASP A 102 -22.94 26.21 -2.26
CA ASP A 102 -23.87 25.33 -1.54
C ASP A 102 -23.59 23.82 -1.74
N HIS A 103 -22.87 23.46 -2.80
CA HIS A 103 -22.46 22.10 -3.10
C HIS A 103 -20.97 22.04 -3.48
N VAL A 104 -20.20 21.20 -2.77
CA VAL A 104 -18.74 21.05 -2.96
C VAL A 104 -18.32 19.59 -2.93
N SER A 105 -17.21 19.30 -3.61
CA SER A 105 -16.77 17.92 -3.86
C SER A 105 -15.92 17.25 -2.78
N MET A 106 -15.38 18.03 -1.85
CA MET A 106 -14.35 17.57 -0.91
C MET A 106 -13.16 16.84 -1.58
N SER A 107 -12.84 17.16 -2.84
CA SER A 107 -11.84 16.43 -3.65
C SER A 107 -10.43 16.41 -3.03
N MET A 108 -10.05 17.46 -2.30
CA MET A 108 -8.78 17.49 -1.56
C MET A 108 -8.76 16.49 -0.41
N ASN A 109 -9.88 16.30 0.30
CA ASN A 109 -9.99 15.28 1.35
C ASN A 109 -9.90 13.87 0.76
N ALA A 110 -10.54 13.63 -0.40
CA ALA A 110 -10.39 12.39 -1.15
C ALA A 110 -8.91 12.14 -1.52
N ALA A 111 -8.19 13.17 -1.98
CA ALA A 111 -6.77 13.07 -2.34
C ALA A 111 -5.86 12.72 -1.15
N LEU A 112 -6.03 13.40 -0.02
CA LEU A 112 -5.22 13.18 1.18
C LEU A 112 -5.38 11.75 1.72
N LYS A 113 -6.62 11.26 1.82
CA LYS A 113 -6.90 9.87 2.23
C LYS A 113 -6.30 8.86 1.24
N ALA A 114 -6.49 9.09 -0.07
CA ALA A 114 -5.96 8.18 -1.10
C ALA A 114 -4.43 8.08 -1.05
N LEU A 115 -3.74 9.20 -0.80
CA LEU A 115 -2.29 9.24 -0.62
C LEU A 115 -1.84 8.43 0.60
N GLU A 116 -2.54 8.54 1.73
CA GLU A 116 -2.23 7.77 2.93
C GLU A 116 -2.46 6.27 2.73
N VAL A 117 -3.57 5.88 2.09
CA VAL A 117 -3.85 4.48 1.72
C VAL A 117 -2.76 3.93 0.79
N LEU A 118 -2.30 4.73 -0.18
CA LEU A 118 -1.20 4.36 -1.06
C LEU A 118 0.09 4.07 -0.28
N GLU A 119 0.48 4.95 0.64
CA GLU A 119 1.69 4.77 1.44
C GLU A 119 1.61 3.54 2.34
N ASN A 120 0.47 3.32 3.00
CA ASN A 120 0.21 2.11 3.79
C ASN A 120 0.31 0.85 2.93
N THR A 121 -0.26 0.88 1.73
CA THR A 121 -0.23 -0.25 0.78
C THR A 121 1.21 -0.60 0.37
N LYS A 122 2.06 0.39 0.12
CA LYS A 122 3.49 0.17 -0.19
C LYS A 122 4.23 -0.52 0.96
N TYR A 123 3.95 -0.15 2.21
CA TYR A 123 4.53 -0.81 3.37
C TYR A 123 4.08 -2.27 3.49
N VAL A 124 2.80 -2.56 3.29
CA VAL A 124 2.27 -3.93 3.30
C VAL A 124 2.94 -4.78 2.21
N LEU A 125 3.04 -4.27 0.99
CA LEU A 125 3.75 -4.94 -0.11
C LEU A 125 5.24 -5.14 0.19
N ALA A 126 5.90 -4.18 0.83
CA ALA A 126 7.30 -4.31 1.23
C ALA A 126 7.51 -5.45 2.27
N ILE A 127 6.58 -5.58 3.23
CA ILE A 127 6.59 -6.68 4.20
C ILE A 127 6.32 -8.02 3.51
N GLU A 128 5.38 -8.06 2.55
CA GLU A 128 5.12 -9.25 1.74
C GLU A 128 6.37 -9.71 0.99
N MET A 129 7.03 -8.80 0.27
CA MET A 129 8.25 -9.10 -0.47
C MET A 129 9.39 -9.59 0.43
N LEU A 130 9.50 -9.00 1.63
CA LEU A 130 10.47 -9.43 2.63
C LEU A 130 10.21 -10.88 3.10
N CYS A 131 8.96 -11.18 3.45
CA CYS A 131 8.53 -12.52 3.84
C CYS A 131 8.71 -13.53 2.70
N ALA A 132 8.32 -13.17 1.47
CA ALA A 132 8.45 -14.03 0.30
C ALA A 132 9.90 -14.38 0.01
N CYS A 133 10.81 -13.40 0.06
CA CYS A 133 12.25 -13.68 -0.11
C CYS A 133 12.78 -14.60 0.99
N GLN A 134 12.35 -14.40 2.24
CA GLN A 134 12.75 -15.26 3.37
C GLN A 134 12.23 -16.69 3.19
N ALA A 135 10.96 -16.85 2.83
CA ALA A 135 10.34 -18.14 2.56
C ALA A 135 11.05 -18.90 1.42
N LEU A 136 11.34 -18.20 0.31
CA LEU A 136 12.09 -18.77 -0.82
C LEU A 136 13.52 -19.17 -0.46
N ASP A 137 14.15 -18.54 0.54
CA ASP A 137 15.47 -18.98 1.02
C ASP A 137 15.37 -20.23 1.89
N LEU A 138 14.32 -20.36 2.70
CA LEU A 138 14.08 -21.54 3.53
C LEU A 138 13.78 -22.81 2.69
N LEU A 139 13.33 -22.63 1.44
CA LEU A 139 13.06 -23.71 0.49
C LEU A 139 14.30 -24.17 -0.30
N ALA A 140 15.48 -23.57 -0.07
CA ALA A 140 16.69 -24.00 -0.77
C ALA A 140 16.98 -25.51 -0.55
N PRO A 141 17.39 -26.25 -1.59
CA PRO A 141 17.91 -25.80 -2.88
C PRO A 141 16.85 -25.58 -3.99
N LEU A 142 15.55 -25.62 -3.68
CA LEU A 142 14.51 -25.33 -4.67
C LEU A 142 14.64 -23.90 -5.20
N LYS A 143 14.25 -23.71 -6.46
CA LYS A 143 14.29 -22.40 -7.15
C LYS A 143 12.92 -22.06 -7.71
N SER A 144 12.60 -20.76 -7.71
CA SER A 144 11.43 -20.23 -8.39
C SER A 144 11.71 -20.03 -9.89
N SER A 145 10.81 -19.35 -10.60
CA SER A 145 11.01 -18.97 -11.99
C SER A 145 12.20 -18.02 -12.16
N SER A 146 12.79 -17.99 -13.35
CA SER A 146 13.96 -17.15 -13.64
C SER A 146 13.70 -15.65 -13.38
N TYR A 147 12.46 -15.20 -13.58
CA TYR A 147 12.03 -13.84 -13.29
C TYR A 147 12.02 -13.56 -11.78
N LEU A 148 11.34 -14.41 -11.00
CA LEU A 148 11.24 -14.24 -9.55
C LEU A 148 12.61 -14.39 -8.86
N GLU A 149 13.49 -15.23 -9.38
CA GLU A 149 14.87 -15.33 -8.89
C GLU A 149 15.69 -14.05 -9.16
N ARG A 150 15.42 -13.32 -10.26
CA ARG A 150 16.04 -11.99 -10.49
C ARG A 150 15.57 -10.98 -9.46
N VAL A 151 14.25 -10.90 -9.23
CA VAL A 151 13.65 -10.01 -8.24
C VAL A 151 14.17 -10.33 -6.84
N LYS A 152 14.17 -11.60 -6.43
CA LYS A 152 14.73 -12.07 -5.16
C LYS A 152 16.18 -11.66 -5.01
N ARG A 153 17.03 -11.87 -6.03
CA ARG A 153 18.44 -11.40 -6.00
C ARG A 153 18.56 -9.89 -5.84
N ARG A 154 17.71 -9.11 -6.51
CA ARG A 154 17.71 -7.63 -6.39
C ARG A 154 17.38 -7.19 -4.97
N ILE A 155 16.35 -7.77 -4.36
CA ILE A 155 15.97 -7.51 -2.96
C ILE A 155 17.10 -7.95 -2.02
N ARG A 156 17.71 -9.12 -2.26
CA ARG A 156 18.80 -9.65 -1.42
C ARG A 156 20.08 -8.82 -1.43
N LYS A 157 20.32 -8.01 -2.47
CA LYS A 157 21.39 -7.01 -2.47
C LYS A 157 21.15 -5.88 -1.45
N GLN A 158 19.91 -5.62 -1.08
CA GLN A 158 19.53 -4.57 -0.13
C GLN A 158 19.27 -5.12 1.28
N VAL A 159 18.72 -6.33 1.35
CA VAL A 159 18.23 -6.95 2.58
C VAL A 159 18.75 -8.38 2.71
N PRO A 160 19.59 -8.68 3.72
CA PRO A 160 20.08 -10.04 3.94
C PRO A 160 18.98 -10.97 4.46
N PHE A 161 19.22 -12.28 4.36
CA PHE A 161 18.42 -13.29 5.05
C PHE A 161 18.43 -13.03 6.57
N VAL A 162 17.27 -13.14 7.22
CA VAL A 162 17.15 -12.91 8.67
C VAL A 162 17.45 -14.22 9.40
N THR A 163 18.61 -14.28 10.04
CA THR A 163 19.09 -15.48 10.77
C THR A 163 18.67 -15.53 12.23
N ARG A 164 18.49 -14.37 12.85
CA ARG A 164 18.10 -14.15 14.26
C ARG A 164 17.26 -12.89 14.36
N ASP A 165 16.55 -12.73 15.47
CA ASP A 165 15.72 -11.56 15.69
C ASP A 165 16.52 -10.25 15.59
N ARG A 166 15.88 -9.28 14.93
CA ARG A 166 16.37 -7.91 14.71
C ARG A 166 15.20 -7.03 14.35
N THR A 167 15.36 -5.72 14.48
CA THR A 167 14.38 -4.77 13.97
C THR A 167 14.20 -4.94 12.47
N LEU A 168 12.95 -5.13 12.03
CA LEU A 168 12.60 -5.28 10.62
C LEU A 168 12.45 -3.94 9.89
N THR A 169 12.21 -2.84 10.62
CA THR A 169 12.01 -1.48 10.05
C THR A 169 13.05 -1.11 9.00
N PRO A 170 14.38 -1.22 9.24
CA PRO A 170 15.36 -0.83 8.23
C PRO A 170 15.33 -1.72 6.97
N LEU A 171 14.83 -2.95 7.08
CA LEU A 171 14.72 -3.88 5.96
C LEU A 171 13.47 -3.56 5.14
N ILE A 172 12.35 -3.28 5.82
CA ILE A 172 11.09 -2.86 5.20
C ILE A 172 11.30 -1.54 4.44
N GLU A 173 11.95 -0.55 5.06
CA GLU A 173 12.26 0.75 4.43
C GLU A 173 13.11 0.60 3.16
N ARG A 174 14.09 -0.30 3.16
CA ARG A 174 14.92 -0.55 1.98
C ARG A 174 14.10 -1.14 0.83
N ILE A 175 13.14 -2.03 1.11
CA ILE A 175 12.26 -2.60 0.09
C ILE A 175 11.24 -1.58 -0.38
N LYS A 176 10.62 -0.82 0.54
CA LYS A 176 9.71 0.28 0.19
C LYS A 176 10.38 1.28 -0.74
N LYS A 177 11.65 1.62 -0.48
CA LYS A 177 12.43 2.50 -1.37
C LYS A 177 12.64 1.93 -2.78
N LEU A 178 12.67 0.60 -2.95
CA LEU A 178 12.69 -0.01 -4.28
C LEU A 178 11.34 0.13 -4.98
N ILE A 179 10.23 0.01 -4.25
CA ILE A 179 8.87 0.26 -4.73
C ILE A 179 8.74 1.72 -5.18
N ASP A 180 9.11 2.68 -4.33
CA ASP A 180 9.02 4.11 -4.60
C ASP A 180 9.87 4.55 -5.81
N ARG A 181 10.93 3.81 -6.14
CA ARG A 181 11.79 4.07 -7.29
C ARG A 181 11.44 3.23 -8.51
N GLU A 182 10.44 2.34 -8.41
CA GLU A 182 10.06 1.41 -9.47
C GLU A 182 11.22 0.51 -9.94
N THR A 183 12.09 0.05 -9.02
CA THR A 183 13.34 -0.68 -9.34
C THR A 183 13.40 -2.12 -8.82
N ILE A 184 12.25 -2.77 -8.69
CA ILE A 184 12.11 -4.15 -8.18
C ILE A 184 12.49 -5.20 -9.23
N ALA A 185 12.15 -4.97 -10.49
CA ALA A 185 12.39 -5.86 -11.63
C ALA A 185 13.42 -5.29 -12.60
#